data_AF-I3D0V7-F1
#
_entry.id   AF-I3D0V7-F1
#
_cell.length_a   1.000
_cell.length_b   1.000
_cell.length_c   1.000
_cell.angle_alpha   90.00
_cell.angle_beta   90.00
_cell.angle_gamma   90.00
#
_symmetry.space_group_name_H-M   'P 1'
#
loop_
_entity.id
_entity.type
_entity.pdbx_description
1 polymer ?
#
loop_
_entity_poly.entity_id
_entity_poly.type
_entity_poly.pdbx_seq_one_letter_code
_entity_poly.pdbx_strand_id
1 'polypeptide(L)'
;MIQLSILKITEYGPWTLTLGSDREHELQILQASLYKEVQKLFSEKNCIVFLNRADEFFVVSNGLELEDHIQIQKTLEKLFDIRLTISIGYGESPFEANLKAYEGKKIKLY
;
A
#
# COMPACT_ATOMS: atom_id res chain seq x y z
N MET A 1 19.74 9.49 -0.14
CA MET A 1 18.27 9.57 -0.01
C MET A 1 17.58 8.23 -0.32
N ILE A 2 16.82 7.69 0.64
CA ILE A 2 15.92 6.54 0.48
C ILE A 2 14.52 7.02 0.07
N GLN A 3 13.85 6.25 -0.77
CA GLN A 3 12.44 6.40 -1.14
C GLN A 3 11.62 5.31 -0.46
N LEU A 4 10.62 5.73 0.31
CA LEU A 4 9.66 4.86 0.97
C LEU A 4 8.26 5.16 0.44
N SER A 5 7.54 4.11 0.07
CA SER A 5 6.12 4.22 -0.26
C SER A 5 5.25 3.50 0.76
N ILE A 6 4.13 4.10 1.10
CA ILE A 6 3.12 3.55 2.01
C ILE A 6 1.87 3.26 1.19
N LEU A 7 1.51 1.99 1.07
CA LEU A 7 0.25 1.56 0.48
C LEU A 7 -0.76 1.31 1.60
N LYS A 8 -1.99 1.78 1.45
CA LYS A 8 -3.07 1.52 2.40
C LYS A 8 -4.41 1.28 1.73
N ILE A 9 -5.17 0.28 2.20
CA ILE A 9 -6.56 0.06 1.79
C ILE A 9 -7.43 1.21 2.34
N THR A 10 -8.20 1.82 1.44
CA THR A 10 -9.07 2.96 1.73
C THR A 10 -10.32 2.47 2.45
N GLU A 11 -10.73 3.15 3.52
CA GLU A 11 -11.92 2.80 4.31
C GLU A 11 -11.98 1.33 4.77
N TYR A 12 -10.83 0.68 5.00
CA TYR A 12 -10.76 -0.74 5.33
C TYR A 12 -11.61 -1.12 6.54
N GLY A 13 -11.49 -0.38 7.65
CA GLY A 13 -12.27 -0.62 8.87
C GLY A 13 -13.79 -0.60 8.62
N PRO A 14 -14.36 0.52 8.14
CA PRO A 14 -15.78 0.60 7.77
C PRO A 14 -16.22 -0.49 6.78
N TRP A 15 -15.42 -0.78 5.75
CA TRP A 15 -15.73 -1.82 4.77
C TRP A 15 -15.81 -3.20 5.41
N THR A 16 -14.83 -3.59 6.24
CA THR A 16 -14.86 -4.91 6.89
C THR A 16 -16.14 -5.10 7.71
N LEU A 17 -16.64 -4.06 8.39
CA LEU A 17 -17.86 -4.12 9.18
C LEU A 17 -19.12 -4.50 8.39
N THR A 18 -19.13 -4.28 7.07
CA THR A 18 -20.24 -4.62 6.18
C THR A 18 -20.33 -6.11 5.83
N LEU A 19 -19.27 -6.90 6.04
CA LEU A 19 -19.17 -8.29 5.60
C LEU A 19 -19.79 -9.32 6.58
N GLY A 20 -20.48 -8.88 7.63
CA GLY A 20 -21.09 -9.78 8.63
C GLY A 20 -20.09 -10.36 9.65
N SER A 21 -20.53 -11.32 10.48
CA SER A 21 -19.75 -11.82 11.63
C SER A 21 -18.76 -12.94 11.31
N ASP A 22 -19.01 -13.75 10.27
CA ASP A 22 -18.18 -14.90 9.90
C ASP A 22 -17.25 -14.58 8.71
N ARG A 23 -16.54 -13.45 8.81
CA ARG A 23 -15.76 -12.87 7.70
C ARG A 23 -14.25 -13.01 7.85
N GLU A 24 -13.76 -13.35 9.05
CA GLU A 24 -12.34 -13.21 9.38
C GLU A 24 -11.47 -14.12 8.51
N HIS A 25 -11.91 -15.34 8.23
CA HIS A 25 -11.15 -16.24 7.35
C HIS A 25 -11.02 -15.68 5.92
N GLU A 26 -12.06 -15.04 5.39
CA GLU A 26 -12.02 -14.38 4.08
C GLU A 26 -11.07 -13.18 4.09
N LEU A 27 -11.09 -12.39 5.17
CA LEU A 27 -10.17 -11.26 5.35
C LEU A 27 -8.72 -11.71 5.44
N GLN A 28 -8.42 -12.80 6.15
CA GLN A 28 -7.08 -13.36 6.21
C GLN A 28 -6.60 -13.84 4.83
N ILE A 29 -7.46 -14.50 4.05
CA ILE A 29 -7.16 -14.93 2.67
C ILE A 29 -6.93 -13.72 1.77
N LEU A 30 -7.77 -12.69 1.87
CA LEU A 30 -7.63 -11.45 1.11
C LEU A 30 -6.31 -10.75 1.43
N GLN A 31 -6.01 -10.53 2.72
CA GLN A 31 -4.77 -9.86 3.16
C GLN A 31 -3.53 -10.61 2.68
N ALA A 32 -3.49 -11.94 2.83
CA ALA A 32 -2.36 -12.76 2.39
C ALA A 32 -2.20 -12.73 0.86
N SER A 33 -3.31 -12.83 0.13
CA SER A 33 -3.31 -12.80 -1.35
C SER A 33 -2.90 -11.43 -1.89
N LEU A 34 -3.40 -10.36 -1.26
CA LEU A 34 -3.03 -8.98 -1.59
C LEU A 34 -1.55 -8.75 -1.32
N TYR A 35 -1.03 -9.15 -0.15
CA TYR A 35 0.38 -9.01 0.17
C TYR A 35 1.28 -9.72 -0.85
N LYS A 36 0.92 -10.96 -1.22
CA LYS A 36 1.63 -11.72 -2.26
C LYS A 36 1.71 -10.94 -3.57
N GLU A 37 0.58 -10.38 -4.04
CA GLU A 37 0.55 -9.69 -5.33
C GLU A 37 1.26 -8.33 -5.26
N VAL A 38 1.12 -7.59 -4.16
CA VAL A 38 1.87 -6.34 -3.91
C VAL A 38 3.38 -6.64 -3.94
N GLN A 39 3.84 -7.63 -3.18
CA GLN A 39 5.25 -8.03 -3.17
C GLN A 39 5.74 -8.38 -4.57
N LYS A 40 4.96 -9.17 -5.33
CA LYS A 40 5.32 -9.58 -6.70
C LYS A 40 5.48 -8.38 -7.63
N LEU A 41 4.48 -7.50 -7.73
CA LEU A 41 4.49 -6.36 -8.65
C LEU A 41 5.62 -5.37 -8.34
N PHE A 42 5.91 -5.13 -7.05
CA PHE A 42 7.05 -4.29 -6.68
C PHE A 42 8.40 -5.01 -6.87
N SER A 43 8.46 -6.33 -6.70
CA SER A 43 9.69 -7.11 -6.96
C SER A 43 10.09 -7.08 -8.43
N GLU A 44 9.13 -7.10 -9.36
CA GLU A 44 9.37 -6.93 -10.80
C GLU A 44 10.01 -5.57 -11.14
N LYS A 45 9.92 -4.61 -10.21
CA LYS A 45 10.51 -3.27 -10.28
C LYS A 45 11.74 -3.10 -9.37
N ASN A 46 12.36 -4.19 -8.93
CA ASN A 46 13.50 -4.20 -8.01
C ASN A 46 13.24 -3.53 -6.66
N CYS A 47 11.99 -3.53 -6.20
CA CYS A 47 11.58 -3.00 -4.89
C CYS A 47 11.27 -4.14 -3.91
N ILE A 48 11.19 -3.85 -2.61
CA ILE A 48 10.83 -4.83 -1.56
C ILE A 48 9.71 -4.29 -0.68
N VAL A 49 8.78 -5.17 -0.31
CA VAL A 49 7.58 -4.85 0.46
C VAL A 49 7.65 -5.50 1.84
N PHE A 50 7.19 -4.77 2.87
CA PHE A 50 7.02 -5.27 4.22
C PHE A 50 5.58 -5.02 4.67
N LEU A 51 4.99 -6.03 5.32
CA LEU A 51 3.74 -5.86 6.06
C LEU A 51 3.97 -4.92 7.23
N ASN A 52 3.08 -3.95 7.42
CA ASN A 52 3.04 -3.14 8.63
C ASN A 52 1.84 -3.52 9.50
N ARG A 53 0.64 -3.28 8.95
CA ARG A 53 -0.65 -3.66 9.54
C ARG A 53 -1.47 -4.37 8.48
N ALA A 54 -2.53 -5.04 8.89
CA ALA A 54 -3.42 -5.80 8.00
C ALA A 54 -3.74 -5.07 6.67
N ASP A 55 -4.01 -3.76 6.73
CA ASP A 55 -4.40 -2.92 5.59
C ASP A 55 -3.29 -2.00 5.07
N GLU A 56 -2.06 -2.11 5.56
CA GLU A 56 -0.96 -1.16 5.28
C GLU A 56 0.38 -1.86 5.01
N PHE A 57 1.03 -1.45 3.93
CA PHE A 57 2.29 -2.00 3.44
C PHE A 57 3.34 -0.91 3.28
N PHE A 58 4.58 -1.22 3.68
CA PHE A 58 5.75 -0.38 3.40
C PHE A 58 6.50 -0.94 2.20
N VAL A 59 6.94 -0.05 1.31
CA VAL A 59 7.76 -0.41 0.16
C VAL A 59 9.02 0.43 0.17
N VAL A 60 10.18 -0.22 0.15
CA VAL A 60 11.43 0.44 -0.21
C VAL A 60 11.47 0.49 -1.73
N SER A 61 11.18 1.66 -2.31
CA SER A 61 10.92 1.83 -3.75
C SER A 61 11.90 2.76 -4.46
N ASN A 62 13.17 2.72 -4.07
CA ASN A 62 14.24 3.57 -4.61
C ASN A 62 14.26 3.59 -6.15
N GLY A 63 14.09 4.77 -6.74
CA GLY A 63 14.18 4.98 -8.19
C GLY A 63 12.93 4.57 -8.95
N LEU A 64 11.86 4.15 -8.26
CA LEU A 64 10.59 3.83 -8.89
C LEU A 64 9.79 5.11 -9.17
N GLU A 65 9.33 5.28 -10.41
CA GLU A 65 8.64 6.50 -10.82
C GLU A 65 7.16 6.50 -10.43
N LEU A 66 6.54 7.68 -10.41
CA LEU A 66 5.12 7.83 -10.07
C LEU A 66 4.20 7.00 -10.99
N GLU A 67 4.50 6.94 -12.28
CA GLU A 67 3.68 6.20 -13.25
C GLU A 67 3.66 4.69 -12.95
N ASP A 68 4.80 4.13 -12.52
CA ASP A 68 4.86 2.74 -12.08
C ASP A 68 3.96 2.49 -10.86
N HIS A 69 3.97 3.40 -9.88
CA HIS A 69 3.10 3.29 -8.71
C HIS A 69 1.62 3.36 -9.11
N ILE A 70 1.25 4.26 -10.03
CA ILE A 70 -0.12 4.39 -10.55
C ILE A 70 -0.55 3.11 -11.27
N GLN A 71 0.32 2.53 -12.09
CA GLN A 71 0.02 1.31 -12.82
C GLN A 71 -0.15 0.10 -11.88
N ILE A 72 0.71 -0.02 -10.87
CA ILE A 72 0.60 -1.04 -9.82
C ILE A 72 -0.71 -0.84 -9.04
N GLN A 73 -1.03 0.39 -8.63
CA GLN A 73 -2.27 0.72 -7.93
C GLN A 73 -3.50 0.26 -8.73
N LYS A 74 -3.61 0.68 -10.00
CA LYS A 74 -4.73 0.30 -10.88
C LYS A 74 -4.87 -1.21 -11.04
N THR A 75 -3.74 -1.91 -11.13
CA THR A 75 -3.70 -3.38 -11.26
C THR A 75 -4.24 -4.05 -10.00
N LEU A 76 -3.78 -3.63 -8.83
CA LEU A 76 -4.23 -4.17 -7.54
C LEU A 76 -5.70 -3.87 -7.26
N GLU A 77 -6.15 -2.63 -7.49
CA GLU A 77 -7.57 -2.26 -7.31
C GLU A 77 -8.48 -3.11 -8.20
N LYS A 78 -8.07 -3.39 -9.44
CA LYS A 78 -8.81 -4.27 -10.36
C LYS A 78 -8.82 -5.73 -9.94
N LEU A 79 -7.71 -6.26 -9.43
CA LEU A 79 -7.59 -7.68 -9.07
C LEU A 79 -8.35 -8.05 -7.80
N PHE A 80 -8.47 -7.12 -6.85
CA PHE A 80 -9.01 -7.39 -5.52
C PHE A 80 -10.34 -6.68 -5.23
N ASP A 81 -10.84 -5.86 -6.16
CA ASP A 81 -12.04 -5.02 -5.97
C ASP A 81 -11.98 -4.16 -4.69
N ILE A 82 -10.80 -3.55 -4.48
CA ILE A 82 -10.52 -2.65 -3.35
C ILE A 82 -10.08 -1.29 -3.86
N ARG A 83 -10.02 -0.31 -2.95
CA ARG A 83 -9.44 1.01 -3.21
C ARG A 83 -8.16 1.17 -2.40
N LEU A 84 -7.08 1.60 -3.03
CA LEU A 84 -5.78 1.79 -2.40
C LEU A 84 -5.38 3.26 -2.45
N THR A 85 -4.61 3.67 -1.45
CA THR A 85 -3.84 4.92 -1.49
C THR A 85 -2.37 4.59 -1.46
N ILE A 86 -1.56 5.33 -2.22
CA ILE A 86 -0.11 5.23 -2.20
C ILE A 86 0.46 6.62 -1.91
N SER A 87 1.26 6.72 -0.86
CA SER A 87 2.03 7.94 -0.55
C SER A 87 3.53 7.65 -0.67
N ILE A 88 4.28 8.58 -1.25
CA ILE A 88 5.72 8.44 -1.50
C ILE A 88 6.46 9.50 -0.69
N GLY A 89 7.53 9.10 -0.01
CA GLY A 89 8.38 10.00 0.78
C GLY A 89 9.86 9.74 0.53
N TYR A 90 10.67 10.78 0.63
CA TYR A 90 12.11 10.74 0.38
C TYR A 90 12.88 11.35 1.55
N GLY A 91 13.89 10.68 2.09
CA GLY A 91 14.68 11.18 3.22
C GLY A 91 16.09 10.62 3.27
N GLU A 92 16.96 11.20 4.10
CA GLU A 92 18.31 10.66 4.30
C GLU A 92 18.32 9.46 5.26
N SER A 93 17.21 9.24 5.97
CA SER A 93 16.97 8.03 6.77
C SER A 93 15.61 7.41 6.46
N PRO A 94 15.42 6.09 6.71
CA PRO A 94 14.12 5.44 6.55
C PRO A 94 13.00 6.09 7.36
N PHE A 95 13.32 6.57 8.58
CA PHE A 95 12.37 7.23 9.45
C PHE A 95 11.89 8.56 8.87
N GLU A 96 12.81 9.38 8.33
CA GLU A 96 12.47 10.64 7.68
C GLU A 96 11.61 10.43 6.42
N ALA A 97 11.98 9.45 5.58
CA ALA A 97 11.19 9.11 4.39
C ALA A 97 9.77 8.66 4.76
N ASN A 98 9.63 7.87 5.83
CA ASN A 98 8.34 7.46 6.37
C ASN A 98 7.48 8.66 6.83
N LEU A 99 8.06 9.60 7.59
CA LEU A 99 7.34 10.80 8.02
C LEU A 99 6.82 11.60 6.83
N LYS A 100 7.67 11.84 5.83
CA LYS A 100 7.28 12.57 4.61
C LYS A 100 6.20 11.84 3.81
N ALA A 101 6.28 10.52 3.68
CA ALA A 101 5.24 9.72 3.03
C ALA A 101 3.90 9.82 3.80
N TYR A 102 3.95 9.79 5.14
CA TYR A 102 2.76 9.90 5.98
C TYR A 102 2.12 11.29 5.93
N GLU A 103 2.95 12.35 5.87
CA GLU A 103 2.48 13.73 5.75
C GLU A 103 1.87 14.04 4.37
N GLY A 104 2.41 13.45 3.30
CA GLY A 104 1.83 13.56 1.95
C GLY A 104 0.36 13.10 1.89
N LYS A 105 -0.07 12.26 2.84
CA LYS A 105 -1.46 11.79 3.00
C LYS A 105 -2.43 12.89 3.44
N LYS A 106 -1.95 14.00 4.03
CA LYS A 106 -2.80 15.07 4.59
C LYS A 106 -3.27 16.11 3.55
N ILE A 107 -2.83 16.03 2.29
CA ILE A 107 -3.25 16.98 1.24
C ILE A 107 -4.22 16.29 0.27
N LYS A 108 -5.51 16.28 0.64
CA LYS A 108 -6.64 16.25 -0.31
C LYS A 108 -7.75 17.15 0.24
N LEU A 109 -7.63 18.45 -0.03
CA LEU A 109 -8.73 19.42 0.01
C LEU A 109 -9.09 19.71 -1.45
N TYR A 110 -9.94 18.89 -2.06
CA TYR A 110 -10.82 19.25 -3.19
C TYR A 110 -11.96 18.22 -3.26
#